data_AF-A0A377Z1R2-F1
#
_entry.id   AF-A0A377Z1R2-F1
#
_cell.length_a   1.000
_cell.length_b   1.000
_cell.length_c   1.000
_cell.angle_alpha   90.00
_cell.angle_beta   90.00
_cell.angle_gamma   90.00
#
_symmetry.space_group_name_H-M   'P 1'
#
loop_
_entity.id
_entity.type
_entity.pdbx_description
1 polymer ?
#
loop_
_entity_poly.entity_id
_entity_poly.type
_entity_poly.pdbx_seq_one_letter_code
_entity_poly.pdbx_strand_id
1 'polypeptide(L)'
;MLEEYRKHVAERAAMGIVAKPLDATQMAALVELLKNPPAGEEEFLLDLLINRVPPGVDEAAYVKAGFLAAIAKGEATSPLVTPEKAVELLGTMQGGYNIHPLIDALDDAKLAPIAAKALSHTLLMFDNFYDVEEKAKAGNEHAKQVMQSWADAEWFLNRPQLAEKITVTVFKVTGETNTR
;
A
#
# COMPACT_ATOMS: atom_id res chain seq x y z
N MET A 1 6.70 -21.53 2.55
CA MET A 1 6.12 -20.21 2.88
C MET A 1 5.30 -20.22 4.17
N LEU A 2 4.03 -20.65 4.21
CA LEU A 2 3.20 -20.45 5.42
C LEU A 2 3.77 -21.12 6.69
N GLU A 3 4.19 -22.38 6.59
CA GLU A 3 4.74 -23.10 7.75
C GLU A 3 6.03 -22.44 8.28
N GLU A 4 6.95 -22.10 7.38
CA GLU A 4 8.20 -21.41 7.72
C GLU A 4 7.92 -20.02 8.30
N TYR A 5 6.97 -19.28 7.73
CA TYR A 5 6.56 -17.98 8.24
C TYR A 5 5.97 -18.09 9.65
N ARG A 6 5.12 -19.09 9.91
CA ARG A 6 4.57 -19.33 11.26
C ARG A 6 5.65 -19.71 12.27
N LYS A 7 6.67 -20.49 11.88
CA LYS A 7 7.84 -20.79 12.73
C LYS A 7 8.59 -19.51 13.08
N HIS A 8 8.89 -18.66 12.09
CA HIS A 8 9.53 -17.37 12.30
C HIS A 8 8.71 -16.43 13.20
N VAL A 9 7.38 -16.40 13.05
CA VAL A 9 6.49 -15.65 13.95
C VAL A 9 6.63 -16.14 15.39
N ALA A 10 6.62 -17.46 15.61
CA ALA A 10 6.76 -18.04 16.95
C ALA A 10 8.14 -17.76 17.57
N GLU A 11 9.22 -17.88 16.79
CA GLU A 11 10.59 -17.55 17.24
C GLU A 11 10.70 -16.08 17.66
N ARG A 12 10.10 -15.16 16.89
CA ARG A 12 10.11 -13.72 17.18
C ARG A 12 9.26 -13.39 18.40
N ALA A 13 8.08 -14.00 18.52
CA ALA A 13 7.20 -13.85 19.66
C ALA A 13 7.86 -14.34 20.97
N ALA A 14 8.66 -15.41 20.93
CA ALA A 14 9.43 -15.88 22.08
C ALA A 14 10.46 -14.84 22.59
N MET A 15 10.88 -13.91 21.74
CA MET A 15 11.73 -12.76 22.08
C MET A 15 10.93 -11.47 22.39
N GLY A 16 9.60 -11.52 22.37
CA GLY A 16 8.74 -10.34 22.58
C GLY A 16 8.75 -9.33 21.44
N ILE A 17 9.16 -9.74 20.24
CA ILE A 17 9.24 -8.88 19.05
C ILE A 17 8.38 -9.41 17.90
N VAL A 18 8.02 -8.52 16.97
CA VAL A 18 7.23 -8.88 15.79
C VAL A 18 8.06 -9.61 14.74
N ALA A 19 7.38 -10.38 13.89
CA ALA A 19 8.00 -10.99 12.71
C ALA A 19 8.55 -9.91 11.76
N LYS A 20 9.64 -10.25 11.07
CA LYS A 20 10.15 -9.43 9.97
C LYS A 20 9.08 -9.30 8.86
N PRO A 21 9.07 -8.18 8.11
CA PRO A 21 8.32 -8.08 6.86
C PRO A 21 8.67 -9.20 5.89
N LEU A 22 7.77 -9.46 4.95
CA LEU A 22 7.97 -10.43 3.88
C LEU A 22 9.07 -9.93 2.92
N ASP A 23 9.96 -10.84 2.56
CA ASP A 23 10.90 -10.63 1.45
C ASP A 23 10.25 -10.92 0.09
N ALA A 24 10.98 -10.67 -1.00
CA ALA A 24 10.49 -10.88 -2.36
C ALA A 24 10.13 -12.35 -2.66
N THR A 25 10.89 -13.31 -2.11
CA THR A 25 10.63 -14.75 -2.30
C THR A 25 9.33 -15.15 -1.60
N GLN A 26 9.14 -14.69 -0.38
CA GLN A 26 7.92 -14.91 0.39
C GLN A 26 6.72 -14.23 -0.25
N MET A 27 6.88 -13.01 -0.78
CA MET A 27 5.82 -12.31 -1.50
C MET A 27 5.42 -13.04 -2.79
N ALA A 28 6.39 -13.55 -3.56
CA ALA A 28 6.12 -14.36 -4.76
C ALA A 28 5.37 -15.66 -4.41
N ALA A 29 5.75 -16.35 -3.34
CA ALA A 29 5.03 -17.51 -2.86
C ALA A 29 3.62 -17.15 -2.34
N LEU A 30 3.45 -15.99 -1.71
CA LEU A 30 2.15 -15.48 -1.28
C LEU A 30 1.23 -15.21 -2.48
N VAL A 31 1.74 -14.71 -3.61
CA VAL A 31 0.95 -14.51 -4.84
C VAL A 31 0.30 -15.81 -5.30
N GLU A 32 1.04 -16.92 -5.33
CA GLU A 32 0.49 -18.21 -5.74
C GLU A 32 -0.58 -18.72 -4.75
N LEU A 33 -0.39 -18.49 -3.45
CA LEU A 33 -1.41 -18.80 -2.44
C LEU A 33 -2.65 -17.90 -2.59
N LEU A 34 -2.49 -16.63 -2.94
CA LEU A 34 -3.62 -15.72 -3.17
C LEU A 34 -4.42 -16.11 -4.41
N LYS A 35 -3.79 -16.71 -5.43
CA LYS A 35 -4.50 -17.24 -6.62
C LYS A 35 -5.29 -18.51 -6.30
N ASN A 36 -4.76 -19.37 -5.42
CA ASN A 36 -5.39 -20.63 -5.03
C ASN A 36 -5.29 -20.85 -3.50
N PRO A 37 -6.13 -20.16 -2.70
CA PRO A 37 -5.99 -20.15 -1.26
C PRO A 37 -6.37 -21.49 -0.64
N PRO A 38 -5.57 -22.01 0.31
CA PRO A 38 -6.00 -23.11 1.15
C PRO A 38 -7.24 -22.71 1.97
N ALA A 39 -8.17 -23.65 2.15
CA ALA A 39 -9.38 -23.39 2.93
C ALA A 39 -9.05 -23.00 4.38
N GLY A 40 -9.66 -21.92 4.86
CA GLY A 40 -9.47 -21.41 6.22
C GLY A 40 -8.24 -20.52 6.40
N GLU A 41 -7.47 -20.26 5.35
CA GLU A 41 -6.30 -19.37 5.36
C GLU A 41 -6.58 -17.99 4.74
N GLU A 42 -7.79 -17.75 4.24
CA GLU A 42 -8.14 -16.60 3.40
C GLU A 42 -7.84 -15.25 4.08
N GLU A 43 -8.30 -15.08 5.32
CA GLU A 43 -8.06 -13.85 6.09
C GLU A 43 -6.59 -13.66 6.43
N PHE A 44 -5.87 -14.76 6.71
CA PHE A 44 -4.46 -14.71 7.04
C PHE A 44 -3.62 -14.29 5.84
N LEU A 45 -3.90 -14.85 4.65
CA LEU A 45 -3.22 -14.46 3.41
C LEU A 45 -3.48 -12.99 3.07
N LEU A 46 -4.70 -12.49 3.30
CA LEU A 46 -5.02 -11.07 3.13
C LEU A 46 -4.26 -10.19 4.13
N ASP A 47 -4.16 -10.56 5.41
CA ASP A 47 -3.36 -9.80 6.39
C ASP A 47 -1.89 -9.70 5.96
N LEU A 48 -1.30 -10.80 5.49
CA LEU A 48 0.07 -10.82 4.97
C LEU A 48 0.24 -9.85 3.81
N LEU A 49 -0.66 -9.89 2.83
CA LEU A 49 -0.63 -8.99 1.67
C LEU A 49 -0.77 -7.52 2.07
N ILE A 50 -1.69 -7.21 2.99
CA ILE A 50 -2.03 -5.84 3.37
C ILE A 50 -0.94 -5.24 4.28
N ASN A 51 -0.51 -5.98 5.30
CA ASN A 51 0.19 -5.43 6.46
C ASN A 51 1.64 -5.89 6.62
N ARG A 52 2.11 -6.88 5.85
CA ARG A 52 3.45 -7.48 6.05
C ARG A 52 4.44 -7.26 4.92
N VAL A 53 4.10 -6.45 3.92
CA VAL A 53 5.01 -6.13 2.80
C VAL A 53 5.52 -4.70 2.95
N PRO A 54 6.84 -4.46 2.84
CA PRO A 54 7.38 -3.10 2.81
C PRO A 54 6.76 -2.26 1.69
N PRO A 55 6.55 -0.95 1.89
CA PRO A 55 6.09 -0.04 0.83
C PRO A 55 7.26 0.42 -0.06
N GLY A 56 6.98 1.27 -1.04
CA GLY A 56 8.03 1.94 -1.81
C GLY A 56 8.62 1.08 -2.93
N VAL A 57 9.95 1.14 -3.06
CA VAL A 57 10.74 0.47 -4.09
C VAL A 57 11.49 -0.76 -3.58
N ASP A 58 11.01 -1.35 -2.48
CA ASP A 58 11.52 -2.64 -1.99
C ASP A 58 11.21 -3.78 -2.99
N GLU A 59 12.04 -4.81 -3.02
CA GLU A 59 11.88 -5.94 -3.95
C GLU A 59 10.57 -6.70 -3.71
N ALA A 60 10.09 -6.82 -2.46
CA ALA A 60 8.79 -7.41 -2.17
C ALA A 60 7.64 -6.48 -2.61
N ALA A 61 7.83 -5.16 -2.50
CA ALA A 61 6.88 -4.18 -3.02
C ALA A 61 6.75 -4.26 -4.54
N TYR A 62 7.85 -4.50 -5.26
CA TYR A 62 7.82 -4.71 -6.71
C TYR A 62 6.92 -5.89 -7.09
N VAL A 63 7.10 -7.05 -6.42
CA VAL A 63 6.28 -8.25 -6.65
C VAL A 63 4.81 -7.98 -6.31
N LYS A 64 4.54 -7.33 -5.17
CA LYS A 64 3.19 -6.96 -4.74
C LYS A 64 2.52 -6.01 -5.75
N ALA A 65 3.18 -4.95 -6.17
CA ALA A 65 2.64 -3.99 -7.13
C ALA A 65 2.33 -4.65 -8.47
N GLY A 66 3.22 -5.50 -8.98
CA GLY A 66 3.01 -6.25 -10.21
C GLY A 66 1.79 -7.16 -10.15
N PHE A 67 1.63 -7.91 -9.05
CA PHE A 67 0.45 -8.76 -8.85
C PHE A 67 -0.85 -7.95 -8.77
N LEU A 68 -0.88 -6.89 -7.96
CA LEU A 68 -2.08 -6.06 -7.83
C LEU A 68 -2.44 -5.35 -9.15
N ALA A 69 -1.44 -4.89 -9.91
CA ALA A 69 -1.65 -4.31 -11.23
C ALA A 69 -2.24 -5.34 -12.21
N ALA A 70 -1.75 -6.57 -12.22
CA ALA A 70 -2.28 -7.64 -13.06
C ALA A 70 -3.73 -8.01 -12.69
N ILE A 71 -4.08 -8.01 -11.39
CA ILE A 71 -5.47 -8.19 -10.94
C ILE A 71 -6.36 -7.03 -11.42
N ALA A 72 -5.90 -5.78 -11.27
CA ALA A 72 -6.64 -4.60 -11.72
C ALA A 72 -6.89 -4.60 -13.24
N LYS A 73 -5.92 -5.08 -14.04
CA LYS A 73 -6.01 -5.20 -15.51
C LYS A 73 -6.74 -6.47 -15.98
N GLY A 74 -7.10 -7.38 -15.08
CA GLY A 74 -7.73 -8.66 -15.42
C GLY A 74 -6.78 -9.69 -16.06
N GLU A 75 -5.46 -9.45 -15.98
CA GLU A 75 -4.41 -10.35 -16.48
C GLU A 75 -4.11 -11.50 -15.49
N ALA A 76 -4.47 -11.30 -14.22
CA ALA A 76 -4.44 -12.31 -13.17
C ALA A 76 -5.80 -12.34 -12.45
N THR A 77 -6.07 -13.44 -11.72
CA THR A 77 -7.27 -13.56 -10.89
C THR A 77 -6.93 -14.12 -9.51
N SER A 78 -7.74 -13.75 -8.52
CA SER A 78 -7.69 -14.28 -7.17
C SER A 78 -9.12 -14.32 -6.62
N PRO A 79 -9.53 -15.40 -5.92
CA PRO A 79 -10.83 -15.41 -5.24
C PRO A 79 -10.90 -14.44 -4.05
N LEU A 80 -9.77 -13.89 -3.60
CA LEU A 80 -9.68 -13.02 -2.41
C LEU A 80 -9.50 -11.54 -2.73
N VAL A 81 -9.05 -11.21 -3.95
CA VAL A 81 -8.72 -9.83 -4.34
C VAL A 81 -9.44 -9.49 -5.65
N THR A 82 -10.44 -8.63 -5.56
CA THR A 82 -11.12 -8.07 -6.75
C THR A 82 -10.29 -6.98 -7.40
N PRO A 83 -10.57 -6.58 -8.67
CA PRO A 83 -9.92 -5.43 -9.30
C PRO A 83 -10.02 -4.15 -8.48
N GLU A 84 -11.19 -3.87 -7.90
CA GLU A 84 -11.42 -2.72 -7.02
C GLU A 84 -10.52 -2.79 -5.78
N LYS A 85 -10.46 -3.97 -5.14
CA LYS A 85 -9.61 -4.18 -3.96
C LYS A 85 -8.13 -4.03 -4.31
N ALA A 86 -7.71 -4.46 -5.49
CA ALA A 86 -6.33 -4.33 -5.93
C ALA A 86 -5.92 -2.86 -6.08
N VAL A 87 -6.78 -2.02 -6.64
CA VAL A 87 -6.55 -0.57 -6.75
C VAL A 87 -6.54 0.10 -5.38
N GLU A 88 -7.43 -0.28 -4.46
CA GLU A 88 -7.35 0.19 -3.07
C GLU A 88 -6.00 -0.13 -2.43
N LEU A 89 -5.51 -1.37 -2.60
CA LEU A 89 -4.26 -1.83 -2.00
C LEU A 89 -3.03 -1.16 -2.64
N LEU A 90 -3.04 -0.93 -3.95
CA LEU A 90 -2.02 -0.12 -4.62
C LEU A 90 -1.93 1.28 -3.99
N GLY A 91 -3.06 1.87 -3.59
CA GLY A 91 -3.11 3.15 -2.88
C GLY A 91 -2.43 3.17 -1.49
N THR A 92 -2.12 2.01 -0.90
CA THR A 92 -1.48 1.91 0.42
C THR A 92 0.04 1.75 0.38
N MET A 93 0.62 1.60 -0.82
CA MET A 93 2.04 1.28 -0.99
C MET A 93 2.98 2.50 -0.90
N GLN A 94 2.46 3.65 -0.45
CA GLN A 94 3.13 4.95 -0.24
C GLN A 94 3.67 5.64 -1.50
N GLY A 95 4.22 4.90 -2.47
CA GLY A 95 4.80 5.42 -3.71
C GLY A 95 5.75 4.41 -4.37
N GLY A 96 6.28 4.74 -5.56
CA GLY A 96 7.14 3.84 -6.33
C GLY A 96 6.36 2.99 -7.33
N TYR A 97 6.46 1.66 -7.22
CA TYR A 97 5.92 0.74 -8.23
C TYR A 97 4.39 0.74 -8.36
N ASN A 98 3.67 1.31 -7.39
CA ASN A 98 2.21 1.41 -7.40
C ASN A 98 1.67 2.60 -8.23
N ILE A 99 2.51 3.59 -8.57
CA ILE A 99 2.05 4.87 -9.14
C ILE A 99 1.48 4.69 -10.56
N HIS A 100 2.25 4.10 -11.48
CA HIS A 100 1.80 3.90 -12.86
C HIS A 100 0.51 3.05 -12.94
N PRO A 101 0.39 1.91 -12.21
CA PRO A 101 -0.88 1.18 -12.14
C PRO A 101 -2.09 2.02 -11.69
N LEU A 102 -1.90 2.93 -10.73
CA LEU A 102 -2.97 3.83 -10.28
C LEU A 102 -3.32 4.87 -11.34
N ILE A 103 -2.34 5.41 -12.06
CA ILE A 103 -2.56 6.36 -13.16
C ILE A 103 -3.28 5.67 -14.33
N ASP A 104 -2.87 4.46 -14.70
CA ASP A 104 -3.54 3.63 -15.71
C ASP A 104 -5.02 3.43 -15.34
N ALA A 105 -5.30 3.12 -14.07
CA ALA A 105 -6.64 2.86 -13.58
C ALA A 105 -7.59 4.08 -13.65
N LEU A 106 -7.08 5.30 -13.87
CA LEU A 106 -7.92 6.49 -14.12
C LEU A 106 -8.69 6.40 -15.44
N ASP A 107 -8.31 5.53 -16.37
CA ASP A 107 -8.99 5.37 -17.66
C ASP A 107 -10.08 4.29 -17.64
N ASP A 108 -10.18 3.51 -16.55
CA ASP A 108 -11.22 2.50 -16.38
C ASP A 108 -12.39 3.06 -15.58
N ALA A 109 -13.59 3.07 -16.18
CA ALA A 109 -14.78 3.68 -15.57
C ALA A 109 -15.17 3.10 -14.19
N LYS A 110 -14.83 1.84 -13.89
CA LYS A 110 -15.11 1.20 -12.60
C LYS A 110 -14.01 1.48 -11.57
N LEU A 111 -12.76 1.53 -12.02
CA LEU A 111 -11.60 1.67 -11.13
C LEU A 111 -11.20 3.13 -10.88
N ALA A 112 -11.48 4.02 -11.82
CA ALA A 112 -11.05 5.42 -11.78
C ALA A 112 -11.49 6.17 -10.52
N PRO A 113 -12.72 6.00 -9.97
CA PRO A 113 -13.07 6.64 -8.70
C PRO A 113 -12.19 6.20 -7.52
N ILE A 114 -11.76 4.94 -7.50
CA ILE A 114 -10.92 4.37 -6.45
C ILE A 114 -9.48 4.83 -6.63
N ALA A 115 -8.98 4.79 -7.86
CA ALA A 115 -7.65 5.28 -8.22
C ALA A 115 -7.49 6.77 -7.93
N ALA A 116 -8.50 7.58 -8.27
CA ALA A 116 -8.52 9.02 -7.97
C ALA A 116 -8.42 9.27 -6.47
N LYS A 117 -9.18 8.54 -5.65
CA LYS A 117 -9.08 8.63 -4.19
C LYS A 117 -7.69 8.25 -3.68
N ALA A 118 -7.09 7.18 -4.22
CA ALA A 118 -5.75 6.75 -3.84
C ALA A 118 -4.68 7.80 -4.18
N LEU A 119 -4.68 8.31 -5.43
CA LEU A 119 -3.73 9.31 -5.92
C LEU A 119 -3.88 10.64 -5.17
N SER A 120 -5.10 11.03 -4.81
CA SER A 120 -5.40 12.25 -4.04
C SER A 120 -4.66 12.32 -2.69
N HIS A 121 -4.35 11.16 -2.09
CA HIS A 121 -3.61 11.05 -0.83
C HIS A 121 -2.15 10.59 -1.00
N THR A 122 -1.69 10.41 -2.24
CA THR A 122 -0.33 9.96 -2.53
C THR A 122 0.61 11.16 -2.69
N LEU A 123 1.62 11.24 -1.82
CA LEU A 123 2.56 12.39 -1.81
C LEU A 123 3.77 12.18 -2.72
N LEU A 124 4.19 10.92 -2.89
CA LEU A 124 5.41 10.56 -3.61
C LEU A 124 5.17 10.49 -5.14
N MET A 125 4.50 11.50 -5.70
CA MET A 125 4.18 11.58 -7.12
C MET A 125 5.40 11.98 -7.96
N PHE A 126 6.23 12.92 -7.46
CA PHE A 126 7.38 13.45 -8.19
C PHE A 126 7.02 13.81 -9.64
N ASP A 127 7.78 13.36 -10.63
CA ASP A 127 7.52 13.65 -12.04
C ASP A 127 6.23 13.00 -12.57
N ASN A 128 5.72 11.93 -11.95
CA ASN A 128 4.43 11.32 -12.34
C ASN A 128 3.24 12.25 -12.09
N PHE A 129 3.46 13.40 -11.43
CA PHE A 129 2.49 14.49 -11.38
C PHE A 129 2.06 14.91 -12.80
N TYR A 130 3.01 15.02 -13.73
CA TYR A 130 2.74 15.48 -15.09
C TYR A 130 1.89 14.49 -15.89
N ASP A 131 1.99 13.19 -15.61
CA ASP A 131 1.16 12.17 -16.25
C ASP A 131 -0.33 12.33 -15.85
N VAL A 132 -0.59 12.68 -14.59
CA VAL A 132 -1.95 13.00 -14.12
C VAL A 132 -2.43 14.33 -14.70
N GLU A 133 -1.56 15.33 -14.74
CA GLU A 133 -1.87 16.63 -15.35
C GLU A 133 -2.24 16.50 -16.84
N GLU A 134 -1.50 15.67 -17.59
CA GLU A 134 -1.76 15.41 -19.00
C GLU A 134 -3.15 14.79 -19.20
N LYS A 135 -3.51 13.77 -18.41
CA LYS A 135 -4.84 13.17 -18.44
C LYS A 135 -5.94 14.18 -18.11
N ALA A 136 -5.72 15.04 -17.12
CA ALA A 136 -6.66 16.09 -16.76
C ALA A 136 -6.88 17.09 -17.91
N LYS A 137 -5.78 17.52 -18.57
CA LYS A 137 -5.81 18.40 -19.76
C LYS A 137 -6.48 17.73 -20.96
N ALA A 138 -6.35 16.41 -21.10
CA ALA A 138 -7.04 15.61 -22.11
C ALA A 138 -8.53 15.39 -21.82
N GLY A 139 -9.05 15.84 -20.66
CA GLY A 139 -10.47 15.79 -20.33
C GLY A 139 -10.88 14.65 -19.41
N ASN A 140 -9.95 13.90 -18.81
CA ASN A 140 -10.29 12.87 -17.81
C ASN A 140 -10.76 13.56 -16.51
N GLU A 141 -12.05 13.41 -16.19
CA GLU A 141 -12.68 14.03 -15.00
C GLU A 141 -12.11 13.51 -13.69
N HIS A 142 -11.68 12.25 -13.62
CA HIS A 142 -11.04 11.68 -12.43
C HIS A 142 -9.64 12.24 -12.22
N ALA A 143 -8.88 12.45 -13.30
CA ALA A 143 -7.59 13.14 -13.21
C ALA A 143 -7.75 14.60 -12.77
N LYS A 144 -8.78 15.31 -13.26
CA LYS A 144 -9.11 16.66 -12.79
C LYS A 144 -9.44 16.67 -11.29
N GLN A 145 -10.21 15.68 -10.82
CA GLN A 145 -10.52 15.52 -9.39
C GLN A 145 -9.24 15.36 -8.55
N VAL A 146 -8.29 14.54 -9.00
CA VAL A 146 -7.00 14.36 -8.32
C VAL A 146 -6.23 15.69 -8.24
N MET A 147 -6.12 16.41 -9.36
CA MET A 147 -5.45 17.71 -9.41
C MET A 147 -6.10 18.72 -8.46
N GLN A 148 -7.43 18.76 -8.41
CA GLN A 148 -8.17 19.65 -7.51
C GLN A 148 -7.95 19.28 -6.04
N SER A 149 -8.02 18.00 -5.67
CA SER A 149 -7.74 17.52 -4.31
C SER A 149 -6.33 17.90 -3.84
N TRP A 150 -5.34 17.81 -4.72
CA TRP A 150 -3.98 18.26 -4.40
C TRP A 150 -3.89 19.77 -4.21
N ALA A 151 -4.56 20.55 -5.06
CA ALA A 151 -4.63 22.01 -4.96
C ALA A 151 -5.33 22.47 -3.67
N ASP A 152 -6.39 21.76 -3.26
CA ASP A 152 -7.14 22.00 -2.02
C ASP A 152 -6.43 21.44 -0.77
N ALA A 153 -5.27 20.81 -0.95
CA ALA A 153 -4.46 20.22 0.12
C ALA A 153 -5.22 19.19 0.97
N GLU A 154 -6.13 18.42 0.38
CA GLU A 154 -6.93 17.42 1.11
C GLU A 154 -6.06 16.34 1.77
N TRP A 155 -4.90 16.01 1.18
CA TRP A 155 -3.91 15.10 1.77
C TRP A 155 -3.40 15.57 3.14
N PHE A 156 -3.43 16.89 3.39
CA PHE A 156 -3.04 17.51 4.65
C PHE A 156 -4.25 17.76 5.55
N LEU A 157 -5.30 18.40 5.00
CA LEU A 157 -6.47 18.84 5.78
C LEU A 157 -7.33 17.69 6.30
N ASN A 158 -7.30 16.52 5.65
CA ASN A 158 -8.02 15.34 6.14
C ASN A 158 -7.29 14.59 7.26
N ARG A 159 -6.09 15.03 7.67
CA ARG A 159 -5.36 14.44 8.80
C ARG A 159 -5.77 15.11 10.11
N PRO A 160 -5.78 14.37 11.24
CA PRO A 160 -6.07 14.98 12.53
C PRO A 160 -5.12 16.14 12.85
N GLN A 161 -5.68 17.27 13.24
CA GLN A 161 -4.91 18.41 13.73
C GLN A 161 -4.18 18.04 15.03
N LEU A 162 -3.03 18.68 15.27
CA LEU A 162 -2.34 18.60 16.55
C LEU A 162 -3.29 19.03 17.69
N ALA A 163 -3.45 18.16 18.70
CA ALA A 163 -4.28 18.48 19.85
C ALA A 163 -3.72 19.68 20.63
N GLU A 164 -4.60 20.55 21.12
CA GLU A 164 -4.21 21.72 21.94
C GLU A 164 -3.49 21.33 23.23
N LYS A 165 -3.74 20.11 23.73
CA LYS A 165 -3.11 19.53 24.91
C LYS A 165 -2.78 18.07 24.67
N ILE A 166 -1.52 17.70 24.93
CA ILE A 166 -1.03 16.32 24.88
C ILE A 166 -0.68 15.88 26.31
N THR A 167 -1.29 14.78 26.77
CA THR A 167 -0.96 14.17 28.06
C THR A 167 0.02 13.03 27.84
N VAL A 168 1.19 13.09 28.50
CA VAL A 168 2.27 12.11 28.36
C VAL A 168 2.78 11.65 29.71
N THR A 169 3.37 10.45 29.76
CA THR A 169 4.15 9.96 30.91
C THR A 169 5.63 10.25 30.68
N VAL A 170 6.30 10.88 31.65
CA VAL A 170 7.71 11.22 31.54
C VAL A 170 8.57 9.95 31.64
N PHE A 171 9.27 9.59 30.56
CA PHE A 171 10.36 8.63 30.58
C PHE A 171 11.70 9.38 30.70
N LYS A 172 12.16 9.62 31.94
CA LYS A 172 13.36 10.42 32.20
C LYS A 172 14.61 9.55 32.15
N VAL A 173 15.53 9.87 31.24
CA VAL A 173 16.93 9.42 31.28
C VAL A 173 17.77 10.56 31.87
N THR A 174 18.46 10.31 32.97
CA THR A 174 19.35 11.31 33.60
C THR A 174 20.73 11.30 32.94
N GLY A 175 21.37 12.46 32.85
CA GLY A 175 22.70 12.59 32.25
C GLY A 175 22.64 12.66 30.72
N GLU A 176 23.61 12.04 30.05
CA GLU A 176 23.71 12.01 28.59
C GLU A 176 23.00 10.78 28.02
N THR A 177 22.21 10.97 26.97
CA THR A 177 21.75 9.88 26.09
C THR A 177 22.61 9.92 24.82
N ASN A 178 23.55 8.98 24.69
CA ASN A 178 24.41 8.85 23.52
C ASN A 178 23.90 7.75 22.59
N THR A 179 24.04 7.94 21.28
CA THR A 179 23.64 7.00 20.23
C THR A 179 24.82 6.24 19.62
N ARG A 180 26.05 6.54 20.04
CA ARG A 180 27.31 5.98 19.54
C ARG A 180 27.74 4.74 20.30
#